data_AF-G5Q549-F1
#
_entry.id   AF-G5Q549-F1
#
_cell.length_a   1.000
_cell.length_b   1.000
_cell.length_c   1.000
_cell.angle_alpha   90.00
_cell.angle_beta   90.00
_cell.angle_gamma   90.00
#
_symmetry.space_group_name_H-M   'P 1'
#
loop_
_entity.id
_entity.type
_entity.pdbx_description
1 polymer ?
#
loop_
_entity_poly.entity_id
_entity_poly.type
_entity_poly.pdbx_seq_one_letter_code
_entity_poly.pdbx_strand_id
1 'polypeptide(L)'
;MLLLIQYAVTTTAMGKITLEVEQDESIAERLTFRILDTGEGVTLNEIDNLHFPYMNETQGDRYGKANPLTFWLCNQLARKLGGHLNIKARETLGTRYTVHVKMLPHDQHTQVEERLLDDVSVMVDVTSNEVRAIVLRQLENWGATCITPDERQISQEYDLFLTDNPSNLTASGLLLSDDESGVRKIGPGQLRVNFNMSNAMQEAVLQLIEEQLAQEEIPASPLGGDENAELHASGYYALFVDTVPDDVKRLYTEAATSDFAALAQTAHRLKGVFAMLNLVPGKQLCETLEHLIREKDAPGIEKYISDIDAYVKSLL
;
A
#
# COMPACT_ATOMS: atom_id res chain seq x y z
N MET A 1 -5.47 25.33 -14.83
CA MET A 1 -4.55 24.88 -13.76
C MET A 1 -3.13 24.68 -14.27
N LEU A 2 -2.88 23.78 -15.23
CA LEU A 2 -1.53 23.49 -15.74
C LEU A 2 -0.70 24.74 -16.07
N LEU A 3 -1.26 25.73 -16.78
CA LEU A 3 -0.57 26.96 -17.13
C LEU A 3 -0.10 27.76 -15.91
N LEU A 4 -0.91 27.84 -14.85
CA LEU A 4 -0.57 28.56 -13.63
C LEU A 4 0.49 27.81 -12.81
N ILE A 5 0.41 26.48 -12.76
CA ILE A 5 1.44 25.64 -12.11
C ILE A 5 2.77 25.79 -12.85
N GLN A 6 2.76 25.76 -14.17
CA GLN A 6 3.95 25.97 -14.98
C GLN A 6 4.54 27.36 -14.76
N TYR A 7 3.70 28.38 -14.58
CA TYR A 7 4.15 29.72 -14.21
C TYR A 7 4.84 29.74 -12.85
N ALA A 8 4.21 29.14 -11.83
CA ALA A 8 4.79 29.00 -10.49
C ALA A 8 6.14 28.27 -10.49
N VAL A 9 6.27 27.17 -11.26
CA VAL A 9 7.53 26.43 -11.45
C VAL A 9 8.60 27.31 -12.09
N THR A 10 8.20 28.14 -13.04
CA THR A 10 9.10 29.02 -13.77
C THR A 10 9.66 30.13 -12.87
N THR A 11 8.84 30.66 -11.96
CA THR A 11 9.21 31.75 -11.04
C THR A 11 9.83 31.28 -9.72
N THR A 12 9.92 29.97 -9.51
CA THR A 12 10.44 29.37 -8.27
C THR A 12 11.69 28.56 -8.58
N ALA A 13 12.86 29.21 -8.51
CA ALA A 13 14.13 28.53 -8.74
C ALA A 13 14.48 27.53 -7.62
N MET A 14 14.15 27.89 -6.38
CA MET A 14 14.29 27.06 -5.18
C MET A 14 13.14 27.39 -4.24
N GLY A 15 12.58 26.38 -3.59
CA GLY A 15 11.49 26.55 -2.64
C GLY A 15 10.42 25.50 -2.86
N LYS A 16 9.16 25.88 -2.59
CA LYS A 16 8.02 24.96 -2.68
C LYS A 16 6.89 25.56 -3.49
N ILE A 17 6.09 24.67 -4.08
CA ILE A 17 4.85 25.00 -4.76
C ILE A 17 3.76 24.10 -4.18
N THR A 18 2.73 24.70 -3.62
CA THR A 18 1.60 24.00 -2.98
C THR A 18 0.34 24.21 -3.81
N LEU A 19 -0.36 23.11 -4.11
CA LEU A 19 -1.68 23.14 -4.71
C LEU A 19 -2.72 22.73 -3.65
N GLU A 20 -3.60 23.65 -3.30
CA GLU A 20 -4.73 23.40 -2.41
C GLU A 20 -6.02 23.40 -3.22
N VAL A 21 -6.90 22.45 -2.92
CA VAL A 21 -8.24 22.36 -3.49
C VAL A 21 -9.22 22.26 -2.33
N GLU A 22 -10.08 23.25 -2.21
CA GLU A 22 -11.04 23.40 -1.12
C GLU A 22 -12.41 23.71 -1.69
N GLN A 23 -13.43 23.06 -1.14
CA GLN A 23 -14.83 23.49 -1.31
C GLN A 23 -15.12 24.59 -0.27
N ASP A 24 -15.78 25.66 -0.70
CA ASP A 24 -16.16 26.75 0.20
C ASP A 24 -17.29 26.29 1.14
N GLU A 25 -17.07 26.32 2.45
CA GLU A 25 -18.08 25.93 3.46
C GLU A 25 -19.35 26.79 3.37
N SER A 26 -19.22 28.04 2.92
CA SER A 26 -20.34 28.97 2.83
C SER A 26 -21.16 28.81 1.55
N ILE A 27 -20.56 28.26 0.48
CA ILE A 27 -21.19 28.11 -0.83
C ILE A 27 -20.80 26.74 -1.39
N ALA A 28 -21.68 25.75 -1.20
CA ALA A 28 -21.45 24.38 -1.64
C ALA A 28 -21.13 24.25 -3.15
N GLU A 29 -21.60 25.18 -3.98
CA GLU A 29 -21.34 25.18 -5.44
C GLU A 29 -20.02 25.87 -5.83
N ARG A 30 -19.17 26.26 -4.87
CA ARG A 30 -17.94 26.98 -5.13
C ARG A 30 -16.73 26.13 -4.78
N LEU A 31 -15.91 25.87 -5.79
CA LEU A 31 -14.63 25.19 -5.67
C LEU A 31 -13.50 26.21 -5.82
N THR A 32 -12.54 26.18 -4.90
CA THR A 32 -11.40 27.07 -4.87
C THR A 32 -10.11 26.28 -5.04
N PHE A 33 -9.34 26.64 -6.07
CA PHE A 33 -7.98 26.16 -6.28
C PHE A 33 -7.01 27.25 -5.88
N ARG A 34 -6.03 26.92 -5.03
CA ARG A 34 -4.95 27.84 -4.67
C ARG A 34 -3.62 27.23 -5.06
N ILE A 35 -2.82 27.98 -5.81
CA ILE A 35 -1.42 27.65 -6.06
C ILE A 35 -0.61 28.68 -5.28
N LEU A 36 0.22 28.21 -4.37
CA LEU A 36 1.16 29.04 -3.62
C LEU A 36 2.56 28.65 -4.02
N ASP A 37 3.37 29.62 -4.39
CA ASP A 37 4.80 29.43 -4.57
C ASP A 37 5.60 30.33 -3.63
N THR A 38 6.82 29.93 -3.32
CA THR A 38 7.78 30.69 -2.51
C THR A 38 8.91 31.24 -3.37
N GLY A 39 8.66 31.49 -4.65
CA GLY A 39 9.64 31.97 -5.61
C GLY A 39 9.91 33.48 -5.51
N GLU A 40 10.46 34.05 -6.59
CA GLU A 40 10.74 35.49 -6.65
C GLU A 40 9.46 36.34 -6.71
N GLY A 41 8.33 35.70 -7.03
CA GLY A 41 7.05 36.36 -7.26
C GLY A 41 6.89 36.79 -8.71
N VAL A 42 5.65 37.11 -9.09
CA VAL A 42 5.36 37.79 -10.37
C VAL A 42 5.30 39.29 -10.17
N THR A 43 5.72 40.05 -11.18
CA THR A 43 5.70 41.52 -11.10
C THR A 43 4.27 42.06 -11.21
N LEU A 44 4.03 43.26 -10.69
CA LEU A 44 2.72 43.93 -10.84
C LEU A 44 2.37 44.16 -12.32
N ASN A 45 3.37 44.49 -13.14
CA ASN A 45 3.21 44.67 -14.57
C ASN A 45 2.69 43.39 -15.25
N GLU A 46 3.21 42.23 -14.86
CA GLU A 46 2.70 40.95 -15.37
C GLU A 46 1.27 40.66 -14.92
N ILE A 47 0.92 41.03 -13.68
CA ILE A 47 -0.45 40.88 -13.18
C ILE A 47 -1.42 41.73 -13.97
N ASP A 48 -1.04 42.91 -14.45
CA ASP A 48 -1.91 43.76 -15.28
C ASP A 48 -2.37 43.06 -16.59
N ASN A 49 -1.57 42.11 -17.09
CA ASN A 49 -1.96 41.28 -18.23
C ASN A 49 -3.21 40.41 -17.96
N LEU A 50 -3.64 40.25 -16.71
CA LEU A 50 -4.88 39.56 -16.33
C LEU A 50 -6.12 40.20 -16.97
N HIS A 51 -6.10 41.52 -17.19
CA HIS A 51 -7.20 42.29 -17.76
C HIS A 51 -7.04 42.48 -19.27
N PHE A 52 -5.82 42.77 -19.72
CA PHE A 52 -5.52 43.06 -21.12
C PHE A 52 -4.27 42.27 -21.55
N PRO A 53 -4.42 41.27 -22.43
CA PRO A 53 -3.28 40.45 -22.84
C PRO A 53 -2.26 41.31 -23.61
N TYR A 54 -0.97 41.04 -23.41
CA TYR A 54 0.16 41.76 -24.02
C TYR A 54 0.28 43.25 -23.64
N MET A 55 -0.33 43.68 -22.53
CA MET A 55 -0.16 45.04 -22.03
C MET A 55 1.29 45.29 -21.57
N ASN A 56 1.88 44.31 -20.91
CA ASN A 56 3.25 44.36 -20.40
C ASN A 56 4.02 43.10 -20.80
N GLU A 57 5.34 43.24 -20.94
CA GLU A 57 6.25 42.09 -21.10
C GLU A 57 6.29 41.24 -19.84
N THR A 58 6.54 39.94 -20.01
CA THR A 58 6.80 39.02 -18.88
C THR A 58 8.24 39.13 -18.43
N GLN A 59 8.49 38.80 -17.18
CA GLN A 59 9.86 38.67 -16.70
C GLN A 59 10.59 37.57 -17.48
N GLY A 60 11.89 37.79 -17.69
CA GLY A 60 12.73 36.80 -18.36
C GLY A 60 12.77 35.52 -17.52
N ASP A 61 12.52 34.39 -18.15
CA ASP A 61 12.52 33.11 -17.46
C ASP A 61 13.58 32.14 -18.00
N ARG A 62 13.93 31.17 -17.16
CA ARG A 62 14.93 30.15 -17.51
C ARG A 62 14.48 29.24 -18.66
N TYR A 63 13.17 29.14 -18.92
CA TYR A 63 12.59 28.11 -19.77
C TYR A 63 11.89 28.63 -21.04
N GLY A 64 11.77 29.95 -21.23
CA GLY A 64 11.03 30.57 -22.34
C GLY A 64 9.52 30.32 -22.29
N LYS A 65 8.95 30.04 -21.11
CA LYS A 65 7.58 29.58 -20.88
C LYS A 65 6.64 30.67 -20.38
N ALA A 66 7.15 31.75 -19.80
CA ALA A 66 6.37 32.91 -19.39
C ALA A 66 5.71 33.54 -20.63
N ASN A 67 4.38 33.61 -20.62
CA ASN A 67 3.61 34.14 -21.75
C ASN A 67 2.60 35.18 -21.24
N PRO A 68 2.61 36.42 -21.80
CA PRO A 68 1.68 37.49 -21.43
C PRO A 68 0.20 37.13 -21.56
N LEU A 69 -0.16 36.09 -22.32
CA LEU A 69 -1.54 35.63 -22.48
C LEU A 69 -2.03 34.74 -21.32
N THR A 70 -1.12 34.21 -20.51
CA THR A 70 -1.41 33.12 -19.56
C THR A 70 -2.51 33.47 -18.55
N PHE A 71 -2.35 34.60 -17.85
CA PHE A 71 -3.28 35.02 -16.81
C PHE A 71 -4.63 35.42 -17.39
N TRP A 72 -4.63 36.17 -18.49
CA TRP A 72 -5.86 36.52 -19.20
C TRP A 72 -6.65 35.29 -19.60
N LEU A 73 -6.02 34.30 -20.24
CA LEU A 73 -6.68 33.07 -20.68
C LEU A 73 -7.25 32.29 -19.49
N CYS A 74 -6.46 32.13 -18.42
CA CYS A 74 -6.92 31.44 -17.21
C CYS A 74 -8.11 32.17 -16.56
N ASN A 75 -8.12 33.51 -16.56
CA ASN A 75 -9.23 34.30 -16.05
C ASN A 75 -10.49 34.17 -16.93
N GLN A 76 -10.34 34.19 -18.26
CA GLN A 76 -11.47 33.99 -19.19
C GLN A 76 -12.11 32.61 -19.02
N LEU A 77 -11.28 31.56 -18.88
CA LEU A 77 -11.77 30.21 -18.63
C LEU A 77 -12.48 30.11 -17.28
N ALA A 78 -11.91 30.68 -16.21
CA ALA A 78 -12.55 30.72 -14.89
C ALA A 78 -13.91 31.44 -14.94
N ARG A 79 -13.99 32.57 -15.67
CA ARG A 79 -15.25 33.32 -15.88
C ARG A 79 -16.30 32.52 -16.63
N LYS A 80 -15.90 31.77 -17.66
CA LYS A 80 -16.82 30.85 -18.37
C LYS A 80 -17.37 29.75 -17.45
N LEU A 81 -16.64 29.38 -16.41
CA LEU A 81 -17.05 28.45 -15.37
C LEU A 81 -17.72 29.14 -14.17
N GLY A 82 -18.22 30.38 -14.34
CA GLY A 82 -18.93 31.11 -13.29
C GLY A 82 -18.06 31.58 -12.13
N GLY A 83 -16.74 31.64 -12.30
CA GLY A 83 -15.79 32.08 -11.29
C GLY A 83 -14.81 33.14 -11.78
N HIS A 84 -13.61 33.18 -11.19
CA HIS A 84 -12.58 34.18 -11.52
C HIS A 84 -11.18 33.75 -11.06
N LEU A 85 -10.15 34.36 -11.63
CA LEU A 85 -8.76 34.26 -11.17
C LEU A 85 -8.35 35.53 -10.43
N ASN A 86 -7.66 35.36 -9.30
CA ASN A 86 -7.04 36.42 -8.53
C ASN A 86 -5.56 36.06 -8.29
N ILE A 87 -4.66 37.04 -8.40
CA ILE A 87 -3.22 36.85 -8.22
C ILE A 87 -2.72 37.85 -7.20
N LYS A 88 -2.02 37.36 -6.17
CA LYS A 88 -1.34 38.19 -5.17
C LYS A 88 0.11 37.77 -5.11
N ALA A 89 0.99 38.64 -5.56
CA ALA A 89 2.43 38.42 -5.50
C ALA A 89 3.09 39.37 -4.52
N ARG A 90 4.19 38.92 -3.93
CA ARG A 90 5.14 39.77 -3.21
C ARG A 90 6.53 39.38 -3.65
N GLU A 91 7.30 40.37 -4.05
CA GLU A 91 8.69 40.19 -4.45
C GLU A 91 9.46 39.45 -3.34
N THR A 92 10.22 38.41 -3.71
CA THR A 92 10.99 37.52 -2.82
C THR A 92 10.21 36.66 -1.83
N LEU A 93 8.89 36.80 -1.74
CA LEU A 93 8.03 35.96 -0.88
C LEU A 93 7.19 34.96 -1.69
N GLY A 94 7.08 35.17 -3.01
CA GLY A 94 6.39 34.31 -3.95
C GLY A 94 5.00 34.80 -4.35
N THR A 95 4.26 33.93 -5.05
CA THR A 95 2.94 34.25 -5.60
C THR A 95 1.86 33.31 -5.09
N ARG A 96 0.67 33.88 -4.88
CA ARG A 96 -0.56 33.14 -4.63
C ARG A 96 -1.53 33.38 -5.78
N TYR A 97 -1.83 32.31 -6.50
CA TYR A 97 -2.88 32.27 -7.52
C TYR A 97 -4.12 31.63 -6.90
N THR A 98 -5.26 32.30 -6.99
CA THR A 98 -6.54 31.80 -6.48
C THR A 98 -7.54 31.76 -7.63
N VAL A 99 -7.94 30.55 -8.01
CA VAL A 99 -8.97 30.31 -9.04
C VAL A 99 -10.22 29.84 -8.34
N HIS A 100 -11.30 30.58 -8.52
CA HIS A 100 -12.63 30.14 -8.13
C HIS A 100 -13.36 29.66 -9.37
N VAL A 101 -14.14 28.58 -9.23
CA VAL A 101 -15.09 28.11 -10.23
C VAL A 101 -16.40 27.73 -9.55
N LYS A 102 -17.49 27.86 -10.31
CA LYS A 102 -18.79 27.36 -9.90
C LYS A 102 -18.95 25.93 -10.41
N MET A 103 -19.12 24.97 -9.50
CA MET A 103 -19.30 23.57 -9.83
C MET A 103 -20.32 22.96 -8.88
N LEU A 104 -21.39 22.40 -9.44
CA LEU A 104 -22.38 21.66 -8.65
C LEU A 104 -21.72 20.36 -8.17
N PRO A 105 -21.78 20.06 -6.86
CA PRO A 105 -21.35 18.76 -6.38
C PRO A 105 -22.20 17.69 -7.08
N HIS A 106 -21.53 16.70 -7.63
CA HIS A 106 -22.22 15.52 -8.13
C HIS A 106 -22.38 14.58 -6.95
N ASP A 107 -23.62 14.29 -6.55
CA ASP A 107 -23.92 13.21 -5.61
C ASP A 107 -23.56 11.89 -6.31
N GLN A 108 -22.31 11.48 -6.17
CA GLN A 108 -22.00 10.07 -6.27
C GLN A 108 -22.64 9.46 -5.03
N HIS A 109 -23.72 8.70 -5.22
CA HIS A 109 -24.15 7.73 -4.23
C HIS A 109 -22.94 6.87 -3.92
N THR A 110 -22.23 7.19 -2.84
CA THR A 110 -21.13 6.38 -2.32
C THR A 110 -21.81 5.11 -1.82
N GLN A 111 -21.94 4.11 -2.69
CA GLN A 111 -21.87 2.75 -2.18
C GLN A 111 -20.59 2.71 -1.35
N VAL A 112 -20.69 2.19 -0.13
CA VAL A 112 -19.53 1.95 0.71
C VAL A 112 -18.70 0.90 -0.03
N GLU A 113 -17.86 1.36 -0.96
CA GLU A 113 -16.82 0.56 -1.55
C GLU A 113 -15.79 0.31 -0.45
N GLU A 114 -15.43 -0.96 -0.27
CA GLU A 114 -14.30 -1.35 0.57
C GLU A 114 -13.09 -0.53 0.15
N ARG A 115 -12.52 0.21 1.10
CA ARG A 115 -11.34 1.03 0.83
C ARG A 115 -10.12 0.14 0.89
N LEU A 116 -9.08 0.54 0.17
CA LEU A 116 -7.86 -0.27 -0.04
C LEU A 116 -7.17 -0.70 1.26
N LEU A 117 -7.28 0.11 2.30
CA LEU A 117 -6.57 -0.03 3.57
C LEU A 117 -7.55 -0.05 4.76
N ASP A 118 -8.78 -0.51 4.55
CA ASP A 118 -9.70 -0.73 5.67
C ASP A 118 -9.06 -1.69 6.69
N ASP A 119 -9.21 -1.38 7.99
CA ASP A 119 -8.60 -2.08 9.13
C ASP A 119 -7.05 -2.09 9.19
N VAL A 120 -6.35 -1.35 8.33
CA VAL A 120 -4.88 -1.23 8.38
C VAL A 120 -4.44 -0.09 9.30
N SER A 121 -3.54 -0.39 10.23
CA SER A 121 -2.91 0.54 11.17
C SER A 121 -1.55 1.02 10.65
N VAL A 122 -1.41 2.34 10.45
CA VAL A 122 -0.20 2.94 9.88
C VAL A 122 0.43 3.92 10.86
N MET A 123 1.67 3.65 11.26
CA MET A 123 2.48 4.57 12.07
C MET A 123 3.16 5.61 11.17
N VAL A 124 2.87 6.90 11.39
CA VAL A 124 3.38 8.01 10.59
C VAL A 124 4.31 8.89 11.43
N ASP A 125 5.61 8.58 11.38
CA ASP A 125 6.67 9.33 12.06
C ASP A 125 7.36 10.31 11.10
N VAL A 126 6.70 11.43 10.85
CA VAL A 126 7.13 12.45 9.89
C VAL A 126 7.40 13.76 10.61
N THR A 127 8.63 14.28 10.44
CA THR A 127 9.07 15.53 11.07
C THR A 127 8.42 16.76 10.44
N SER A 128 8.19 16.74 9.13
CA SER A 128 7.55 17.85 8.42
C SER A 128 6.03 17.81 8.54
N ASN A 129 5.44 18.82 9.19
CA ASN A 129 3.99 18.95 9.32
C ASN A 129 3.25 18.96 7.97
N GLU A 130 3.85 19.53 6.93
CA GLU A 130 3.24 19.62 5.59
C GLU A 130 3.22 18.26 4.91
N VAL A 131 4.34 17.53 4.96
CA VAL A 131 4.43 16.16 4.43
C VAL A 131 3.48 15.24 5.19
N ARG A 132 3.45 15.37 6.52
CA ARG A 132 2.54 14.61 7.37
C ARG A 132 1.08 14.84 6.97
N ALA A 133 0.65 16.08 6.76
CA ALA A 133 -0.70 16.39 6.34
C ALA A 133 -1.06 15.78 4.97
N ILE A 134 -0.12 15.79 4.02
CA ILE A 134 -0.31 15.18 2.69
C ILE A 134 -0.48 13.66 2.82
N VAL A 135 0.38 13.01 3.61
CA VAL A 135 0.38 11.55 3.78
C VAL A 135 -0.84 11.08 4.57
N LEU A 136 -1.17 11.74 5.69
CA LEU A 136 -2.38 11.42 6.47
C LEU A 136 -3.63 11.50 5.60
N ARG A 137 -3.79 12.58 4.83
CA ARG A 137 -4.93 12.73 3.92
C ARG A 137 -5.02 11.60 2.90
N GLN A 138 -3.89 11.14 2.35
CA GLN A 138 -3.88 10.04 1.39
C GLN A 138 -4.28 8.71 2.05
N LEU A 139 -3.68 8.39 3.19
CA LEU A 139 -3.94 7.16 3.94
C LEU A 139 -5.38 7.08 4.47
N GLU A 140 -5.90 8.16 5.06
CA GLU A 140 -7.28 8.24 5.55
C GLU A 140 -8.31 8.10 4.41
N ASN A 141 -8.01 8.68 3.24
CA ASN A 141 -8.83 8.51 2.05
C ASN A 141 -8.87 7.04 1.59
N TRP A 142 -7.82 6.26 1.88
CA TRP A 142 -7.77 4.83 1.60
C TRP A 142 -8.30 3.97 2.75
N GLY A 143 -8.79 4.55 3.85
CA GLY A 143 -9.39 3.81 4.98
C GLY A 143 -8.43 3.45 6.11
N ALA A 144 -7.15 3.79 5.99
CA ALA A 144 -6.15 3.46 7.00
C ALA A 144 -6.33 4.25 8.29
N THR A 145 -6.12 3.59 9.43
CA THR A 145 -6.03 4.22 10.74
C THR A 145 -4.60 4.72 10.97
N CYS A 146 -4.41 6.03 10.94
CA CYS A 146 -3.09 6.64 11.13
C CYS A 146 -2.82 6.90 12.60
N ILE A 147 -1.62 6.52 13.07
CA ILE A 147 -1.16 6.76 14.43
C ILE A 147 0.08 7.63 14.35
N THR A 148 0.09 8.70 15.14
CA THR A 148 1.29 9.55 15.31
C THR A 148 2.11 9.09 16.52
N PRO A 149 3.44 9.35 16.55
CA PRO A 149 4.30 8.97 17.67
C PRO A 149 3.82 9.52 19.03
N ASP A 150 3.19 10.70 19.02
CA ASP A 150 2.67 11.37 20.22
C ASP A 150 1.42 10.67 20.79
N GLU A 151 0.65 9.98 19.94
CA GLU A 151 -0.59 9.29 20.30
C GLU A 151 -0.37 7.80 20.62
N ARG A 152 0.82 7.29 20.34
CA ARG A 152 1.13 5.87 20.48
C ARG A 152 1.04 5.42 21.94
N GLN A 153 0.08 4.54 22.22
CA GLN A 153 0.09 3.78 23.48
C GLN A 153 1.17 2.70 23.44
N ILE A 154 1.75 2.39 24.61
CA ILE A 154 2.92 1.48 24.77
C ILE A 154 2.69 0.07 24.15
N SER A 155 1.43 -0.32 23.94
CA SER A 155 1.04 -1.62 23.38
C SER A 155 0.23 -1.53 22.07
N GLN A 156 0.25 -0.38 21.40
CA GLN A 156 -0.44 -0.25 20.12
C GLN A 156 0.44 -0.78 18.99
N GLU A 157 -0.01 -1.88 18.39
CA GLU A 157 0.59 -2.48 17.20
C GLU A 157 0.19 -1.69 15.94
N TYR A 158 1.08 -1.72 14.95
CA TYR A 158 0.88 -1.11 13.65
C TYR A 158 1.39 -2.07 12.58
N ASP A 159 0.75 -2.04 11.41
CA ASP A 159 1.08 -2.92 10.30
C ASP A 159 2.18 -2.29 9.43
N LEU A 160 2.11 -0.98 9.25
CA LEU A 160 3.00 -0.21 8.39
C LEU A 160 3.68 0.95 9.13
N PHE A 161 4.92 1.24 8.73
CA PHE A 161 5.70 2.35 9.27
C PHE A 161 6.14 3.29 8.15
N LEU A 162 5.84 4.58 8.28
CA LEU A 162 6.23 5.64 7.35
C LEU A 162 7.06 6.67 8.09
N THR A 163 8.17 7.10 7.48
CA THR A 163 9.00 8.19 8.02
C THR A 163 9.63 9.03 6.92
N ASP A 164 9.90 10.30 7.19
CA ASP A 164 10.72 11.16 6.33
C ASP A 164 12.21 11.15 6.72
N ASN A 165 12.57 10.49 7.84
CA ASN A 165 13.93 10.42 8.34
C ASN A 165 14.56 9.03 8.08
N PRO A 166 15.63 8.94 7.26
CA PRO A 166 16.27 7.66 6.97
C PRO A 166 16.86 6.97 8.22
N SER A 167 17.18 7.72 9.29
CA SER A 167 17.70 7.14 10.53
C SER A 167 16.62 6.42 11.35
N ASN A 168 15.34 6.77 11.18
CA ASN A 168 14.24 6.16 11.91
C ASN A 168 13.76 4.86 11.22
N LEU A 169 14.10 4.66 9.94
CA LEU A 169 13.79 3.46 9.18
C LEU A 169 14.73 2.30 9.56
N THR A 170 14.50 1.70 10.72
CA THR A 170 15.31 0.59 11.25
C THR A 170 14.79 -0.79 10.86
N ALA A 171 13.53 -0.89 10.42
CA ALA A 171 12.85 -2.14 10.05
C ALA A 171 12.13 -1.98 8.69
N SER A 172 11.15 -2.84 8.42
CA SER A 172 10.25 -2.72 7.26
C SER A 172 9.46 -1.42 7.33
N GLY A 173 9.37 -0.69 6.22
CA GLY A 173 8.65 0.58 6.16
C GLY A 173 8.94 1.41 4.91
N LEU A 174 8.26 2.55 4.84
CA LEU A 174 8.36 3.52 3.76
C LEU A 174 9.16 4.76 4.18
N LEU A 175 10.17 5.08 3.38
CA LEU A 175 10.86 6.36 3.45
C LEU A 175 10.23 7.35 2.47
N LEU A 176 9.67 8.42 3.00
CA LEU A 176 9.05 9.48 2.23
C LEU A 176 10.13 10.42 1.68
N SER A 177 10.09 10.66 0.36
CA SER A 177 10.98 11.60 -0.33
C SER A 177 10.19 12.52 -1.24
N ASP A 178 10.76 13.67 -1.60
CA ASP A 178 10.21 14.58 -2.61
C ASP A 178 10.88 14.43 -3.99
N ASP A 179 12.04 13.75 -4.06
CA ASP A 179 12.93 13.68 -5.22
C ASP A 179 12.93 12.34 -5.99
N GLU A 180 12.02 11.42 -5.66
CA GLU A 180 11.92 10.13 -6.36
C GLU A 180 10.92 10.17 -7.51
N SER A 181 11.15 9.42 -8.59
CA SER A 181 10.23 9.40 -9.75
C SER A 181 8.98 8.52 -9.54
N GLY A 182 8.87 7.87 -8.38
CA GLY A 182 7.80 6.94 -8.04
C GLY A 182 8.17 6.17 -6.77
N VAL A 183 8.37 4.86 -6.90
CA VAL A 183 8.79 3.96 -5.82
C VAL A 183 10.16 3.37 -6.15
N ARG A 184 11.02 3.26 -5.13
CA ARG A 184 12.34 2.65 -5.24
C ARG A 184 12.63 1.77 -4.04
N LYS A 185 12.99 0.50 -4.28
CA LYS A 185 13.45 -0.40 -3.22
C LYS A 185 14.86 -0.04 -2.75
N ILE A 186 15.04 0.17 -1.44
CA ILE A 186 16.33 0.44 -0.81
C ILE A 186 16.89 -0.82 -0.14
N GLY A 187 16.01 -1.65 0.43
CA GLY A 187 16.40 -2.84 1.19
C GLY A 187 15.25 -3.84 1.34
N PRO A 188 15.47 -4.94 2.08
CA PRO A 188 14.41 -5.91 2.39
C PRO A 188 13.32 -5.23 3.23
N GLY A 189 12.07 -5.20 2.73
CA GLY A 189 10.97 -4.49 3.38
C GLY A 189 11.12 -2.96 3.43
N GLN A 190 12.10 -2.37 2.74
CA GLN A 190 12.34 -0.92 2.79
C GLN A 190 12.19 -0.30 1.40
N LEU A 191 11.16 0.53 1.24
CA LEU A 191 10.90 1.27 0.01
C LEU A 191 11.05 2.77 0.26
N ARG A 192 11.54 3.49 -0.73
CA ARG A 192 11.46 4.95 -0.81
C ARG A 192 10.38 5.33 -1.79
N VAL A 193 9.60 6.34 -1.46
CA VAL A 193 8.46 6.74 -2.26
C VAL A 193 8.29 8.25 -2.32
N ASN A 194 7.87 8.76 -3.47
CA ASN A 194 7.51 10.16 -3.60
C ASN A 194 6.11 10.44 -3.01
N PHE A 195 6.06 11.15 -1.88
CA PHE A 195 4.79 11.44 -1.19
C PHE A 195 3.84 12.34 -1.99
N ASN A 196 4.35 13.08 -2.99
CA ASN A 196 3.53 13.92 -3.86
C ASN A 196 2.74 13.13 -4.91
N MET A 197 3.05 11.84 -5.08
CA MET A 197 2.46 10.97 -6.10
C MET A 197 1.57 9.92 -5.46
N SER A 198 0.25 10.17 -5.42
CA SER A 198 -0.74 9.25 -4.83
C SER A 198 -0.61 7.81 -5.31
N ASN A 199 -0.41 7.60 -6.61
CA ASN A 199 -0.28 6.26 -7.18
C ASN A 199 1.01 5.56 -6.71
N ALA A 200 2.10 6.31 -6.55
CA ALA A 200 3.36 5.74 -6.06
C ALA A 200 3.25 5.38 -4.58
N MET A 201 2.61 6.22 -3.78
CA MET A 201 2.30 5.92 -2.38
C MET A 201 1.44 4.65 -2.26
N GLN A 202 0.40 4.53 -3.07
CA GLN A 202 -0.46 3.36 -3.09
C GLN A 202 0.30 2.08 -3.50
N GLU A 203 1.11 2.16 -4.56
CA GLU A 203 1.95 1.05 -5.03
C GLU A 203 2.95 0.60 -3.94
N ALA A 204 3.61 1.55 -3.27
CA ALA A 204 4.59 1.25 -2.24
C ALA A 204 3.94 0.61 -1.00
N VAL A 205 2.77 1.09 -0.59
CA VAL A 205 2.01 0.52 0.53
C VAL A 205 1.59 -0.92 0.20
N LEU A 206 0.99 -1.15 -0.97
CA LEU A 206 0.58 -2.49 -1.40
C LEU A 206 1.76 -3.45 -1.47
N GLN A 207 2.87 -3.01 -2.04
CA GLN A 207 4.07 -3.84 -2.15
C GLN A 207 4.63 -4.23 -0.77
N LEU A 208 4.59 -3.33 0.23
CA LEU A 208 5.00 -3.69 1.58
C LEU A 208 4.08 -4.71 2.22
N ILE A 209 2.76 -4.54 2.07
CA ILE A 209 1.77 -5.49 2.61
C ILE A 209 1.99 -6.87 1.96
N GLU A 210 2.16 -6.93 0.65
CA GLU A 210 2.47 -8.18 -0.07
C GLU A 210 3.77 -8.83 0.42
N GLU A 211 4.83 -8.04 0.64
CA GLU A 211 6.10 -8.56 1.15
C GLU A 211 5.99 -9.03 2.61
N GLN A 212 5.16 -8.40 3.44
CA GLN A 212 4.88 -8.82 4.82
C GLN A 212 4.06 -10.12 4.84
N LEU A 213 2.98 -10.20 4.05
CA LEU A 213 2.17 -11.42 3.93
C LEU A 213 2.99 -12.60 3.39
N ALA A 214 3.86 -12.36 2.40
CA ALA A 214 4.76 -13.40 1.89
C ALA A 214 5.81 -13.84 2.93
N GLN A 215 6.21 -12.97 3.84
CA GLN A 215 7.09 -13.31 4.96
C GLN A 215 6.34 -14.00 6.11
N GLU A 216 5.05 -13.76 6.28
CA GLU A 216 4.19 -14.52 7.21
C GLU A 216 3.86 -15.91 6.67
N GLU A 217 3.66 -16.06 5.35
CA GLU A 217 3.46 -17.35 4.68
C GLU A 217 4.74 -18.20 4.60
N ILE A 218 5.91 -17.59 4.80
CA ILE A 218 7.15 -18.31 5.08
C ILE A 218 7.36 -18.21 6.58
N PRO A 219 6.74 -19.08 7.41
CA PRO A 219 7.29 -19.27 8.74
C PRO A 219 8.74 -19.67 8.47
N ALA A 220 9.66 -18.81 8.88
CA ALA A 220 11.02 -19.21 9.12
C ALA A 220 10.87 -20.42 10.02
N SER A 221 10.97 -21.63 9.48
CA SER A 221 10.93 -22.84 10.28
C SER A 221 11.98 -22.60 11.36
N PRO A 222 11.57 -22.44 12.63
CA PRO A 222 12.52 -22.59 13.69
C PRO A 222 12.99 -24.02 13.48
N LEU A 223 14.29 -24.18 13.29
CA LEU A 223 14.91 -25.48 13.47
C LEU A 223 14.48 -25.99 14.84
N GLY A 224 13.49 -26.89 14.85
CA GLY A 224 13.02 -27.65 16.01
C GLY A 224 12.09 -26.92 16.99
N GLY A 225 10.82 -27.33 16.98
CA GLY A 225 9.80 -27.04 18.01
C GLY A 225 8.88 -25.89 17.57
N ASP A 226 7.58 -26.06 17.34
CA ASP A 226 6.63 -26.94 18.02
C ASP A 226 5.39 -27.09 17.09
N GLU A 227 5.46 -27.95 16.05
CA GLU A 227 4.35 -28.20 15.10
C GLU A 227 3.04 -28.59 15.82
N ASN A 228 3.16 -29.15 17.03
CA ASN A 228 2.04 -29.43 17.92
C ASN A 228 1.31 -28.17 18.41
N ALA A 229 2.03 -27.10 18.73
CA ALA A 229 1.42 -25.88 19.26
C ALA A 229 0.54 -25.19 18.21
N GLU A 230 0.94 -25.21 16.94
CA GLU A 230 0.17 -24.67 15.81
C GLU A 230 -1.07 -25.52 15.51
N LEU A 231 -0.93 -26.86 15.53
CA LEU A 231 -2.04 -27.81 15.42
C LEU A 231 -3.10 -27.58 16.50
N HIS A 232 -2.69 -27.45 17.77
CA HIS A 232 -3.57 -27.20 18.91
C HIS A 232 -4.25 -25.83 18.87
N ALA A 233 -3.59 -24.80 18.32
CA ALA A 233 -4.13 -23.44 18.22
C ALA A 233 -5.20 -23.30 17.12
N SER A 234 -5.14 -24.11 16.06
CA SER A 234 -5.95 -23.96 14.84
C SER A 234 -7.44 -24.35 14.98
N GLY A 235 -7.88 -24.90 16.11
CA GLY A 235 -9.27 -25.40 16.29
C GLY A 235 -9.60 -26.67 15.50
N TYR A 236 -8.73 -27.09 14.56
CA TYR A 236 -8.87 -28.30 13.74
C TYR A 236 -8.27 -29.56 14.41
N TYR A 237 -7.63 -29.42 15.56
CA TYR A 237 -7.04 -30.54 16.31
C TYR A 237 -8.05 -31.66 16.61
N ALA A 238 -9.30 -31.31 16.93
CA ALA A 238 -10.35 -32.31 17.16
C ALA A 238 -10.64 -33.16 15.92
N LEU A 239 -10.69 -32.55 14.72
CA LEU A 239 -10.89 -33.26 13.46
C LEU A 239 -9.67 -34.15 13.13
N PHE A 240 -8.46 -33.67 13.42
CA PHE A 240 -7.23 -34.43 13.23
C PHE A 240 -7.21 -35.70 14.07
N VAL A 241 -7.49 -35.58 15.37
CA VAL A 241 -7.54 -36.70 16.32
C VAL A 241 -8.61 -37.72 15.95
N ASP A 242 -9.76 -37.27 15.45
CA ASP A 242 -10.89 -38.16 15.12
C ASP A 242 -10.72 -38.88 13.78
N THR A 243 -10.00 -38.30 12.81
CA THR A 243 -9.98 -38.82 11.43
C THR A 243 -8.65 -39.46 11.02
N VAL A 244 -7.52 -38.88 11.41
CA VAL A 244 -6.19 -39.32 10.92
C VAL A 244 -5.79 -40.70 11.45
N PRO A 245 -6.02 -41.06 12.74
CA PRO A 245 -5.69 -42.40 13.23
C PRO A 245 -6.46 -43.53 12.52
N ASP A 246 -7.71 -43.27 12.14
CA ASP A 246 -8.51 -44.24 11.40
C ASP A 246 -8.04 -44.41 9.96
N ASP A 247 -7.53 -43.33 9.35
CA ASP A 247 -6.94 -43.35 8.02
C ASP A 247 -5.61 -44.10 7.99
N VAL A 248 -4.78 -43.94 9.02
CA VAL A 248 -3.54 -44.72 9.18
C VAL A 248 -3.85 -46.21 9.34
N LYS A 249 -4.88 -46.59 10.11
CA LYS A 249 -5.33 -48.00 10.19
C LYS A 249 -5.80 -48.54 8.84
N ARG A 250 -6.48 -47.71 8.04
CA ARG A 250 -6.88 -48.07 6.67
C ARG A 250 -5.68 -48.33 5.78
N LEU A 251 -4.63 -47.49 5.85
CA LEU A 251 -3.39 -47.73 5.10
C LEU A 251 -2.79 -49.11 5.39
N TYR A 252 -2.69 -49.51 6.66
CA TYR A 252 -2.20 -50.84 7.03
C TYR A 252 -3.10 -51.98 6.50
N THR A 253 -4.42 -51.79 6.56
CA THR A 253 -5.38 -52.81 6.09
C THR A 253 -5.31 -52.97 4.57
N GLU A 254 -5.31 -51.85 3.83
CA GLU A 254 -5.27 -51.80 2.37
C GLU A 254 -3.93 -52.31 1.81
N ALA A 255 -2.83 -52.03 2.51
CA ALA A 255 -1.52 -52.60 2.20
C ALA A 255 -1.50 -54.12 2.41
N ALA A 256 -2.04 -54.62 3.53
CA ALA A 256 -2.11 -56.05 3.82
C ALA A 256 -3.00 -56.81 2.81
N THR A 257 -4.06 -56.18 2.31
CA THR A 257 -4.92 -56.76 1.25
C THR A 257 -4.39 -56.53 -0.16
N SER A 258 -3.24 -55.84 -0.32
CA SER A 258 -2.65 -55.46 -1.61
C SER A 258 -3.61 -54.68 -2.53
N ASP A 259 -4.52 -53.89 -1.94
CA ASP A 259 -5.46 -53.03 -2.68
C ASP A 259 -4.81 -51.66 -2.92
N PHE A 260 -3.95 -51.61 -3.94
CA PHE A 260 -3.20 -50.40 -4.28
C PHE A 260 -4.09 -49.22 -4.72
N ALA A 261 -5.31 -49.48 -5.19
CA ALA A 261 -6.24 -48.42 -5.60
C ALA A 261 -6.85 -47.74 -4.38
N ALA A 262 -7.33 -48.53 -3.41
CA ALA A 262 -7.81 -48.00 -2.13
C ALA A 262 -6.68 -47.31 -1.35
N LEU A 263 -5.50 -47.94 -1.31
CA LEU A 263 -4.32 -47.42 -0.63
C LEU A 263 -3.88 -46.05 -1.17
N ALA A 264 -3.87 -45.88 -2.50
CA ALA A 264 -3.57 -44.60 -3.13
C ALA A 264 -4.59 -43.52 -2.75
N GLN A 265 -5.87 -43.87 -2.66
CA GLN A 265 -6.92 -42.93 -2.29
C GLN A 265 -6.82 -42.49 -0.82
N THR A 266 -6.50 -43.42 0.08
CA THR A 266 -6.27 -43.12 1.50
C THR A 266 -5.02 -42.26 1.68
N ALA A 267 -3.92 -42.58 1.00
CA ALA A 267 -2.70 -41.76 1.01
C ALA A 267 -2.95 -40.34 0.46
N HIS A 268 -3.72 -40.23 -0.62
CA HIS A 268 -4.08 -38.94 -1.21
C HIS A 268 -4.92 -38.06 -0.28
N ARG A 269 -5.86 -38.67 0.44
CA ARG A 269 -6.67 -37.96 1.42
C ARG A 269 -5.84 -37.48 2.60
N LEU A 270 -4.97 -38.33 3.14
CA LEU A 270 -4.03 -37.96 4.21
C LEU A 270 -3.10 -36.82 3.79
N LYS A 271 -2.58 -36.85 2.56
CA LYS A 271 -1.82 -35.74 1.98
C LYS A 271 -2.60 -34.42 2.01
N GLY A 272 -3.89 -34.46 1.67
CA GLY A 272 -4.77 -33.30 1.72
C GLY A 272 -4.94 -32.75 3.14
N VAL A 273 -5.11 -33.62 4.14
CA VAL A 273 -5.23 -33.24 5.55
C VAL A 273 -3.93 -32.61 6.05
N PHE A 274 -2.78 -33.23 5.79
CA PHE A 274 -1.48 -32.66 6.18
C PHE A 274 -1.19 -31.33 5.47
N ALA A 275 -1.57 -31.18 4.20
CA ALA A 275 -1.43 -29.91 3.48
C ALA A 275 -2.34 -28.80 4.05
N MET A 276 -3.59 -29.14 4.41
CA MET A 276 -4.54 -28.18 5.01
C MET A 276 -4.08 -27.69 6.38
N LEU A 277 -3.44 -28.55 7.17
CA LEU A 277 -2.92 -28.24 8.50
C LEU A 277 -1.48 -27.69 8.48
N ASN A 278 -0.95 -27.41 7.30
CA ASN A 278 0.43 -26.94 7.08
C ASN A 278 1.53 -27.88 7.65
N LEU A 279 1.24 -29.18 7.77
CA LEU A 279 2.17 -30.21 8.26
C LEU A 279 3.05 -30.71 7.12
N VAL A 280 4.06 -29.92 6.79
CA VAL A 280 4.98 -30.16 5.66
C VAL A 280 5.64 -31.54 5.70
N PRO A 281 6.16 -32.05 6.85
CA PRO A 281 6.76 -33.38 6.89
C PRO A 281 5.76 -34.51 6.58
N GLY A 282 4.55 -34.43 7.13
CA GLY A 282 3.49 -35.42 6.88
C GLY A 282 3.07 -35.48 5.40
N LYS A 283 2.96 -34.30 4.76
CA LYS A 283 2.66 -34.20 3.32
C LYS A 283 3.72 -34.91 2.47
N GLN A 284 5.02 -34.69 2.75
CA GLN A 284 6.12 -35.30 2.02
C GLN A 284 6.14 -36.84 2.16
N LEU A 285 5.82 -37.35 3.35
CA LEU A 285 5.68 -38.80 3.56
C LEU A 285 4.57 -39.40 2.71
N CYS A 286 3.40 -38.73 2.63
CA CYS A 286 2.28 -39.19 1.79
C CYS A 286 2.58 -39.09 0.28
N GLU A 287 3.31 -38.05 -0.17
CA GLU A 287 3.74 -37.93 -1.57
C GLU A 287 4.69 -39.07 -1.96
N THR A 288 5.62 -39.41 -1.07
CA THR A 288 6.55 -40.52 -1.30
C THR A 288 5.82 -41.86 -1.29
N LEU A 289 4.86 -42.04 -0.39
CA LEU A 289 4.00 -43.22 -0.37
C LEU A 289 3.19 -43.37 -1.67
N GLU A 290 2.58 -42.29 -2.19
CA GLU A 290 1.88 -42.30 -3.49
C GLU A 290 2.79 -42.73 -4.65
N HIS A 291 4.07 -42.30 -4.64
CA HIS A 291 5.04 -42.71 -5.66
C HIS A 291 5.34 -44.21 -5.58
N LEU A 292 5.59 -44.73 -4.39
CA LEU A 292 5.89 -46.15 -4.15
C LEU A 292 4.70 -47.05 -4.51
N ILE A 293 3.47 -46.58 -4.29
CA ILE A 293 2.25 -47.27 -4.72
C ILE A 293 2.17 -47.39 -6.25
N ARG A 294 2.56 -46.33 -6.99
CA ARG A 294 2.62 -46.37 -8.46
C ARG A 294 3.69 -47.34 -8.97
N GLU A 295 4.81 -47.43 -8.28
CA GLU A 295 5.91 -48.34 -8.61
C GLU A 295 5.67 -49.78 -8.12
N LYS A 296 4.63 -50.01 -7.31
CA LYS A 296 4.28 -51.30 -6.69
C LYS A 296 5.40 -51.89 -5.82
N ASP A 297 6.14 -51.02 -5.14
CA ASP A 297 7.22 -51.40 -4.24
C ASP A 297 6.68 -51.77 -2.85
N ALA A 298 6.27 -53.03 -2.66
CA ALA A 298 5.70 -53.54 -1.42
C ALA A 298 6.53 -53.25 -0.14
N PRO A 299 7.85 -53.50 -0.08
CA PRO A 299 8.64 -53.19 1.11
C PRO A 299 8.79 -51.68 1.36
N GLY A 300 8.83 -50.87 0.30
CA GLY A 300 8.84 -49.40 0.42
C GLY A 300 7.53 -48.87 1.02
N ILE A 301 6.40 -49.43 0.59
CA ILE A 301 5.06 -49.07 1.08
C ILE A 301 4.94 -49.33 2.59
N GLU A 302 5.31 -50.52 3.07
CA GLU A 302 5.21 -50.84 4.51
C GLU A 302 6.07 -49.92 5.37
N LYS A 303 7.28 -49.60 4.89
CA LYS A 303 8.19 -48.68 5.59
C LYS A 303 7.56 -47.28 5.72
N TYR A 304 7.05 -46.72 4.62
CA TYR A 304 6.48 -45.37 4.64
C TYR A 304 5.15 -45.28 5.39
N ILE A 305 4.35 -46.36 5.41
CA ILE A 305 3.17 -46.42 6.30
C ILE A 305 3.61 -46.36 7.76
N SER A 306 4.69 -47.04 8.14
CA SER A 306 5.26 -46.97 9.49
C SER A 306 5.83 -45.59 9.82
N ASP A 307 6.48 -44.92 8.87
CA ASP A 307 7.02 -43.58 9.06
C ASP A 307 5.89 -42.55 9.25
N ILE A 308 4.77 -42.70 8.51
CA ILE A 308 3.56 -41.88 8.69
C ILE A 308 2.92 -42.14 10.06
N ASP A 309 2.78 -43.39 10.50
CA ASP A 309 2.21 -43.73 11.81
C ASP A 309 3.07 -43.16 12.96
N ALA A 310 4.40 -43.24 12.84
CA ALA A 310 5.31 -42.64 13.81
C ALA A 310 5.19 -41.11 13.87
N TYR A 311 5.04 -40.46 12.71
CA TYR A 311 4.82 -39.02 12.64
C TYR A 311 3.48 -38.61 13.27
N VAL A 312 2.39 -39.31 12.94
CA VAL A 312 1.06 -39.05 13.53
C VAL A 312 1.08 -39.24 15.05
N LYS A 313 1.75 -40.27 15.56
CA LYS A 313 1.92 -40.49 17.01
C LYS A 313 2.77 -39.42 17.70
N SER A 314 3.63 -38.70 16.97
CA SER A 314 4.38 -37.58 17.53
C SER A 314 3.54 -36.30 17.65
N LEU A 315 2.42 -36.24 16.91
CA LEU A 315 1.50 -35.11 16.86
C LEU A 315 0.24 -35.27 17.74
N LEU A 316 0.07 -36.44 18.37
CA LEU A 316 -1.04 -36.79 19.26
C LEU A 316 -0.54 -36.86 20.72
#